data_AF-A0A535BFX3-F1
#
_entry.id   AF-A0A535BFX3-F1
#
_cell.length_a   1.000
_cell.length_b   1.000
_cell.length_c   1.000
_cell.angle_alpha   90.00
_cell.angle_beta   90.00
_cell.angle_gamma   90.00
#
_symmetry.space_group_name_H-M   'P 1'
#
loop_
_entity.id
_entity.type
_entity.pdbx_description
1 polymer ?
#
loop_
_entity_poly.entity_id
_entity_poly.type
_entity_poly.pdbx_seq_one_letter_code
_entity_poly.pdbx_strand_id
1 'polypeptide(L)'
;MENSLRDRVVQIASPIAFILIWEMVARFNWMDVRFFPAPSSIMETLSKMISSGEIFSHLFISLQRIAFGFALGAIPALILGLAMGLFKWLRTILDPFVAFAYPIPKSSILPLIMVIFGLGEMTKIVTVALGVFFLVLINTIAGVRNINPIYLDAAKNFGAGYVDTIIHVALPGALPLIFAGLKLGLGAGLILIVIAEMVGARNGLGYLIWESWQSFAIARLYVGLVVIGLLGYLSTIIMDELEKRLVPWK
;
A
#
# COMPACT_ATOMS: atom_id res chain seq x y z
N MET A 1 -1.24 27.89 -5.18
CA MET A 1 -2.72 27.88 -5.20
C MET A 1 -3.18 27.85 -3.76
N GLU A 2 -3.56 29.02 -3.26
CA GLU A 2 -3.99 29.21 -1.88
C GLU A 2 -5.46 28.75 -1.78
N ASN A 3 -5.72 27.59 -1.16
CA ASN A 3 -7.09 27.11 -0.95
C ASN A 3 -7.88 28.22 -0.27
N SER A 4 -8.94 28.70 -0.94
CA SER A 4 -9.80 29.74 -0.38
C SER A 4 -10.42 29.24 0.93
N LEU A 5 -10.74 30.12 1.87
CA LEU A 5 -11.41 29.73 3.13
C LEU A 5 -12.64 28.85 2.87
N ARG A 6 -13.34 29.10 1.76
CA ARG A 6 -14.46 28.28 1.28
C ARG A 6 -14.06 26.83 0.99
N ASP A 7 -12.93 26.61 0.31
CA ASP A 7 -12.46 25.26 -0.04
C ASP A 7 -12.09 24.46 1.21
N ARG A 8 -11.45 25.11 2.18
CA ARG A 8 -11.13 24.48 3.48
C ARG A 8 -12.39 24.12 4.27
N VAL A 9 -13.39 25.01 4.28
CA VAL A 9 -14.68 24.76 4.94
C VAL A 9 -15.40 23.59 4.26
N VAL A 10 -15.44 23.53 2.92
CA VAL A 10 -16.09 22.43 2.19
C VAL A 10 -15.35 21.09 2.39
N GLN A 11 -14.02 21.11 2.45
CA GLN A 11 -13.21 19.92 2.71
C GLN A 11 -13.47 19.32 4.11
N ILE A 12 -13.70 20.15 5.12
CA ILE A 12 -13.99 19.68 6.49
C ILE A 12 -15.49 19.38 6.67
N ALA A 13 -16.37 20.19 6.08
CA ALA A 13 -17.81 20.03 6.23
C ALA A 13 -18.33 18.78 5.50
N SER A 14 -17.72 18.38 4.37
CA SER A 14 -18.26 17.28 3.58
C SER A 14 -18.20 15.90 4.27
N PRO A 15 -17.09 15.47 4.93
CA PRO A 15 -17.08 14.21 5.66
C PRO A 15 -17.97 14.25 6.90
N ILE A 16 -18.05 15.40 7.59
CA ILE A 16 -18.92 15.58 8.76
C ILE A 16 -20.38 15.47 8.34
N ALA A 17 -20.80 16.17 7.28
CA ALA A 17 -22.15 16.09 6.75
C ALA A 17 -22.51 14.67 6.34
N PHE A 18 -21.59 13.95 5.68
CA PHE A 18 -21.77 12.54 5.33
C PHE A 18 -22.01 11.66 6.56
N ILE A 19 -21.20 11.80 7.62
CA ILE A 19 -21.35 11.03 8.86
C ILE A 19 -22.68 11.36 9.54
N LEU A 20 -23.08 12.63 9.60
CA LEU A 20 -24.34 13.05 10.20
C LEU A 20 -25.56 12.51 9.43
N ILE A 21 -25.51 12.54 8.10
CA ILE A 21 -26.57 11.96 7.26
C ILE A 21 -26.66 10.45 7.50
N TRP A 22 -25.54 9.74 7.52
CA TRP A 22 -25.52 8.30 7.79
C TRP A 22 -26.09 7.97 9.17
N GLU A 23 -25.69 8.71 10.21
CA GLU A 23 -26.22 8.58 11.57
C GLU A 23 -27.75 8.79 11.60
N MET A 24 -28.26 9.82 10.93
CA MET A 24 -29.70 10.07 10.84
C MET A 24 -30.44 8.92 10.14
N VAL A 25 -29.97 8.51 8.96
CA VAL A 25 -30.60 7.43 8.17
C VAL A 25 -30.65 6.12 8.99
N ALA A 26 -29.59 5.82 9.74
CA ALA A 26 -29.56 4.65 10.62
C ALA A 26 -30.52 4.79 11.81
N ARG A 27 -30.56 5.95 12.49
CA ARG A 27 -31.44 6.18 13.65
C ARG A 27 -32.92 6.21 13.29
N PHE A 28 -33.27 6.72 12.12
CA PHE A 28 -34.65 6.74 11.62
C PHE A 28 -35.10 5.40 11.02
N ASN A 29 -34.26 4.34 11.07
CA ASN A 29 -34.52 3.02 10.49
C ASN A 29 -34.88 3.07 8.99
N TRP A 30 -34.37 4.07 8.27
CA TRP A 30 -34.50 4.14 6.80
C TRP A 30 -33.61 3.12 6.10
N MET A 31 -32.63 2.56 6.81
CA MET A 31 -31.86 1.38 6.42
C MET A 31 -31.90 0.34 7.54
N ASP A 32 -31.75 -0.93 7.18
CA ASP A 32 -31.63 -2.00 8.17
C ASP A 32 -30.29 -1.85 8.92
N VAL A 33 -30.40 -1.42 10.18
CA VAL A 33 -29.27 -1.15 11.10
C VAL A 33 -28.44 -2.41 11.36
N ARG A 34 -29.00 -3.60 11.09
CA ARG A 34 -28.25 -4.86 11.16
C ARG A 34 -27.12 -4.92 10.12
N PHE A 35 -27.29 -4.27 8.97
CA PHE A 35 -26.28 -4.21 7.90
C PHE A 35 -25.56 -2.85 7.83
N PHE A 36 -26.24 -1.77 8.27
CA PHE A 36 -25.73 -0.40 8.28
C PHE A 36 -25.83 0.20 9.68
N PRO A 37 -24.97 -0.23 10.62
CA PRO A 37 -24.98 0.31 11.98
C PRO A 37 -24.68 1.81 11.95
N ALA A 38 -25.25 2.55 12.91
CA ALA A 38 -24.97 3.96 13.08
C ALA A 38 -23.47 4.19 13.36
N PRO A 39 -22.84 5.23 12.78
CA PRO A 39 -21.48 5.65 13.13
C PRO A 39 -21.18 5.68 14.63
N SER A 40 -22.14 6.12 15.46
CA SER A 40 -21.97 6.09 16.93
C SER A 40 -21.74 4.68 17.49
N SER A 41 -22.42 3.67 16.96
CA SER A 41 -22.28 2.26 17.37
C SER A 41 -20.92 1.69 16.95
N ILE A 42 -20.42 2.09 15.78
CA ILE A 42 -19.07 1.73 15.31
C ILE A 42 -18.03 2.32 16.27
N MET A 43 -18.19 3.59 16.66
CA MET A 43 -17.28 4.25 17.61
C MET A 43 -17.32 3.61 19.01
N GLU A 44 -18.50 3.23 19.50
CA GLU A 44 -18.64 2.51 20.76
C GLU A 44 -17.98 1.12 20.71
N THR A 45 -18.10 0.43 19.58
CA THR A 45 -17.44 -0.87 19.38
C THR A 45 -15.93 -0.70 19.34
N LEU A 46 -15.44 0.31 18.61
CA LEU A 46 -14.02 0.64 18.56
C LEU A 46 -13.47 0.98 19.95
N SER A 47 -14.18 1.78 20.75
CA SER A 47 -13.72 2.13 22.10
C SER A 47 -13.60 0.91 23.01
N LYS A 48 -14.57 -0.02 22.97
CA LYS A 48 -14.50 -1.31 23.68
C LYS A 48 -13.30 -2.14 23.24
N MET A 49 -13.05 -2.23 21.93
CA MET A 49 -11.91 -2.99 21.38
C MET A 49 -10.55 -2.35 21.69
N ILE A 50 -10.49 -1.02 21.80
CA ILE A 50 -9.31 -0.30 22.27
C ILE A 50 -9.07 -0.61 23.75
N SER A 51 -10.12 -0.53 24.58
CA SER A 51 -10.02 -0.82 26.01
C SER A 51 -9.64 -2.28 26.31
N SER A 52 -10.11 -3.23 25.51
CA SER A 52 -9.73 -4.64 25.64
C SER A 52 -8.33 -4.97 25.10
N GLY A 53 -7.73 -4.07 24.32
CA GLY A 53 -6.45 -4.30 23.64
C GLY A 53 -6.53 -5.17 22.39
N GLU A 54 -7.71 -5.72 22.07
CA GLU A 54 -7.92 -6.66 20.97
C GLU A 54 -7.50 -6.05 19.63
N ILE A 55 -7.94 -4.82 19.33
CA ILE A 55 -7.67 -4.18 18.03
C ILE A 55 -6.17 -4.00 17.77
N PHE A 56 -5.38 -3.73 18.81
CA PHE A 56 -3.94 -3.55 18.68
C PHE A 56 -3.23 -4.85 18.32
N SER A 57 -3.73 -6.00 18.80
CA SER A 57 -3.16 -7.30 18.44
C SER A 57 -3.34 -7.61 16.95
N HIS A 58 -4.52 -7.34 16.38
CA HIS A 58 -4.78 -7.49 14.95
C HIS A 58 -3.98 -6.47 14.13
N LEU A 59 -3.99 -5.20 14.54
CA LEU A 59 -3.27 -4.13 13.87
C LEU A 59 -1.76 -4.40 13.80
N PHE A 60 -1.15 -4.79 14.93
CA PHE A 60 0.29 -5.02 15.01
C PHE A 60 0.75 -6.15 14.09
N ILE A 61 0.02 -7.26 14.06
CA ILE A 61 0.35 -8.41 13.21
C ILE A 61 0.22 -8.04 11.73
N SER A 62 -0.85 -7.35 11.34
CA SER A 62 -1.00 -6.88 9.96
C SER A 62 0.12 -5.90 9.57
N LEU A 63 0.47 -4.97 10.46
CA LEU A 63 1.58 -4.03 10.26
C LEU A 63 2.91 -4.76 10.02
N GLN A 64 3.22 -5.77 10.83
CA GLN A 64 4.44 -6.57 10.64
C GLN A 64 4.45 -7.27 9.27
N ARG A 65 3.34 -7.93 8.90
CA ARG A 65 3.22 -8.61 7.60
C ARG A 65 3.36 -7.64 6.43
N ILE A 66 2.76 -6.46 6.52
CA ILE A 66 2.91 -5.39 5.52
C ILE A 66 4.37 -4.94 5.46
N ALA A 67 5.00 -4.66 6.60
CA ALA A 67 6.38 -4.17 6.63
C ALA A 67 7.36 -5.17 6.01
N PHE A 68 7.29 -6.45 6.40
CA PHE A 68 8.13 -7.50 5.83
C PHE A 68 7.84 -7.75 4.36
N GLY A 69 6.56 -7.83 3.97
CA GLY A 69 6.18 -8.00 2.57
C GLY A 69 6.60 -6.83 1.70
N PHE A 70 6.43 -5.60 2.20
CA PHE A 70 6.87 -4.39 1.52
C PHE A 70 8.39 -4.37 1.34
N ALA A 71 9.18 -4.67 2.38
CA ALA A 71 10.63 -4.74 2.25
C ALA A 71 11.07 -5.82 1.26
N LEU A 72 10.50 -7.03 1.35
CA LEU A 72 10.81 -8.16 0.47
C LEU A 72 10.35 -7.93 -0.98
N GLY A 73 9.36 -7.09 -1.21
CA GLY A 73 8.93 -6.70 -2.56
C GLY A 73 9.74 -5.51 -3.11
N ALA A 74 9.83 -4.44 -2.34
CA ALA A 74 10.41 -3.17 -2.77
C ALA A 74 11.93 -3.26 -2.98
N ILE A 75 12.69 -3.86 -2.05
CA ILE A 75 14.16 -3.91 -2.15
C ILE A 75 14.61 -4.62 -3.43
N PRO A 76 14.19 -5.86 -3.74
CA PRO A 76 14.59 -6.50 -4.99
C PRO A 76 14.02 -5.81 -6.23
N ALA A 77 12.84 -5.19 -6.14
CA ALA A 77 12.28 -4.40 -7.23
C ALA A 77 13.11 -3.15 -7.55
N LEU A 78 13.63 -2.47 -6.53
CA LEU A 78 14.52 -1.32 -6.69
C LEU A 78 15.84 -1.75 -7.34
N ILE A 79 16.47 -2.81 -6.81
CA ILE A 79 17.74 -3.32 -7.35
C ILE A 79 17.57 -3.73 -8.81
N LEU A 80 16.55 -4.54 -9.11
CA LEU A 80 16.30 -5.03 -10.45
C LEU A 80 15.84 -3.89 -11.39
N GLY A 81 15.03 -2.96 -10.89
CA GLY A 81 14.51 -1.84 -11.66
C GLY A 81 15.60 -0.85 -12.06
N LEU A 82 16.53 -0.55 -11.15
CA LEU A 82 17.72 0.25 -11.45
C LEU A 82 18.58 -0.46 -12.50
N ALA A 83 18.82 -1.76 -12.32
CA ALA A 83 19.61 -2.55 -13.26
C ALA A 83 18.96 -2.60 -14.66
N MET A 84 17.66 -2.88 -14.77
CA MET A 84 16.92 -2.88 -16.04
C MET A 84 16.82 -1.47 -16.65
N GLY A 85 16.77 -0.42 -15.82
CA GLY A 85 16.77 0.96 -16.27
C GLY A 85 18.08 1.37 -16.93
N LEU A 86 19.21 0.90 -16.40
CA LEU A 86 20.56 1.24 -16.86
C LEU A 86 21.09 0.32 -17.95
N PHE A 87 20.81 -0.98 -17.85
CA PHE A 87 21.38 -2.00 -18.72
C PHE A 87 20.35 -2.49 -19.75
N LYS A 88 20.49 -2.02 -20.99
CA LYS A 88 19.61 -2.40 -22.12
C LYS A 88 19.50 -3.92 -22.30
N TRP A 89 20.59 -4.66 -22.14
CA TRP A 89 20.62 -6.12 -22.32
C TRP A 89 19.72 -6.84 -21.30
N LEU A 90 19.84 -6.48 -20.02
CA LEU A 90 19.06 -7.09 -18.94
C LEU A 90 17.58 -6.82 -19.15
N ARG A 91 17.28 -5.59 -19.59
CA ARG A 91 15.94 -5.18 -19.91
C ARG A 91 15.33 -5.95 -21.07
N THR A 92 16.04 -6.11 -22.18
CA THR A 92 15.56 -6.88 -23.33
C THR A 92 15.21 -8.33 -22.95
N ILE A 93 15.95 -8.93 -22.02
CA ILE A 93 15.70 -10.28 -21.52
C ILE A 93 14.49 -10.32 -20.59
N LEU A 94 14.38 -9.36 -19.65
CA LEU A 94 13.40 -9.41 -18.57
C LEU A 94 12.06 -8.73 -18.88
N ASP A 95 12.01 -7.76 -19.81
CA ASP A 95 10.78 -7.04 -20.19
C ASP A 95 9.63 -8.00 -20.56
N PRO A 96 9.83 -9.09 -21.34
CA PRO A 96 8.76 -10.04 -21.64
C PRO A 96 8.18 -10.73 -20.40
N PHE A 97 9.03 -11.11 -19.43
CA PHE A 97 8.60 -11.76 -18.19
C PHE A 97 7.82 -10.78 -17.29
N VAL A 98 8.30 -9.54 -17.19
CA VAL A 98 7.60 -8.48 -16.44
C VAL A 98 6.24 -8.19 -17.09
N ALA A 99 6.20 -8.05 -18.42
CA ALA A 99 4.97 -7.80 -19.17
C ALA A 99 3.95 -8.95 -19.05
N PHE A 100 4.42 -10.19 -18.96
CA PHE A 100 3.57 -11.35 -18.74
C PHE A 100 3.04 -11.46 -17.30
N ALA A 101 3.90 -11.26 -16.30
CA ALA A 101 3.56 -11.46 -14.90
C ALA A 101 2.80 -10.28 -14.27
N TYR A 102 2.99 -9.06 -14.77
CA TYR A 102 2.38 -7.86 -14.21
C TYR A 102 0.84 -7.85 -14.29
N PRO A 103 0.18 -8.19 -15.42
CA PRO A 103 -1.28 -8.15 -15.53
C PRO A 103 -2.00 -9.21 -14.69
N ILE A 104 -1.32 -10.29 -14.30
CA ILE A 104 -1.95 -11.38 -13.55
C ILE A 104 -2.39 -10.84 -12.18
N PRO A 105 -3.68 -10.90 -11.82
CA PRO A 105 -4.16 -10.40 -10.52
C PRO A 105 -3.53 -11.20 -9.38
N LYS A 106 -2.83 -10.50 -8.48
CA LYS A 106 -2.07 -11.15 -7.39
C LYS A 106 -3.02 -11.84 -6.41
N SER A 107 -4.23 -11.31 -6.23
CA SER A 107 -5.31 -11.93 -5.46
C SER A 107 -5.74 -13.30 -6.05
N SER A 108 -5.71 -13.47 -7.37
CA SER A 108 -6.06 -14.74 -8.02
C SER A 108 -4.97 -15.80 -7.90
N ILE A 109 -3.70 -15.39 -7.72
CA ILE A 109 -2.56 -16.31 -7.52
C ILE A 109 -2.47 -16.77 -6.06
N LEU A 110 -3.15 -16.09 -5.11
CA LEU A 110 -3.08 -16.39 -3.68
C LEU A 110 -3.25 -17.88 -3.34
N PRO A 111 -4.21 -18.65 -3.93
CA PRO A 111 -4.31 -20.09 -3.69
C PRO A 111 -3.06 -20.87 -4.12
N LEU A 112 -2.41 -20.49 -5.23
CA LEU A 112 -1.14 -21.09 -5.65
C LEU A 112 -0.02 -20.78 -4.66
N ILE A 113 0.04 -19.55 -4.15
CA ILE A 113 1.00 -19.17 -3.09
C ILE A 113 0.76 -20.04 -1.85
N MET A 114 -0.49 -20.30 -1.47
CA MET A 114 -0.83 -21.19 -0.35
C MET A 114 -0.39 -22.63 -0.58
N VAL A 115 -0.47 -23.15 -1.80
CA VAL A 115 0.02 -24.50 -2.12
C VAL A 115 1.54 -24.57 -1.94
N ILE A 116 2.27 -23.53 -2.36
CA ILE A 116 3.74 -23.50 -2.32
C ILE A 116 4.27 -23.25 -0.89
N PHE A 117 3.70 -22.28 -0.18
CA PHE A 117 4.21 -21.79 1.11
C PHE A 117 3.36 -22.24 2.31
N GLY A 118 2.24 -22.94 2.08
CA GLY A 118 1.29 -23.36 3.10
C GLY A 118 0.33 -22.25 3.56
N LEU A 119 -0.36 -22.46 4.68
CA LEU A 119 -1.27 -21.48 5.27
C LEU A 119 -0.58 -20.58 6.32
N GLY A 120 0.75 -20.56 6.38
CA GLY A 120 1.51 -19.82 7.38
C GLY A 120 1.66 -18.32 7.11
N GLU A 121 2.58 -17.68 7.84
CA GLU A 121 2.93 -16.26 7.72
C GLU A 121 3.57 -15.93 6.35
N MET A 122 4.40 -16.84 5.82
CA MET A 122 5.11 -16.62 4.56
C MET A 122 4.16 -16.36 3.39
N THR A 123 3.02 -17.04 3.33
CA THR A 123 2.02 -16.81 2.28
C THR A 123 1.50 -15.38 2.29
N LYS A 124 1.22 -14.81 3.48
CA LYS A 124 0.73 -13.43 3.60
C LYS A 124 1.81 -12.45 3.15
N ILE A 125 3.04 -12.65 3.66
CA ILE A 125 4.20 -11.81 3.36
C ILE A 125 4.53 -11.83 1.86
N VAL A 126 4.59 -13.01 1.24
CA VAL A 126 4.88 -13.19 -0.19
C VAL A 126 3.79 -12.56 -1.05
N THR A 127 2.52 -12.69 -0.66
CA THR A 127 1.42 -12.06 -1.39
C THR A 127 1.56 -10.55 -1.44
N VAL A 128 1.89 -9.92 -0.31
CA VAL A 128 2.20 -8.48 -0.24
C VAL A 128 3.43 -8.15 -1.09
N ALA A 129 4.50 -8.92 -0.95
CA ALA A 129 5.74 -8.69 -1.67
C ALA A 129 5.53 -8.70 -3.19
N LEU A 130 4.76 -9.65 -3.73
CA LEU A 130 4.44 -9.70 -5.16
C LEU A 130 3.62 -8.50 -5.62
N GLY A 131 2.67 -8.02 -4.80
CA GLY A 131 1.91 -6.81 -5.11
C GLY A 131 2.78 -5.55 -5.19
N VAL A 132 3.69 -5.41 -4.23
CA VAL A 132 4.62 -4.28 -4.14
C VAL A 132 5.69 -4.34 -5.24
N PHE A 133 6.24 -5.53 -5.47
CA PHE A 133 7.40 -5.74 -6.35
C PHE A 133 7.19 -5.15 -7.74
N PHE A 134 6.12 -5.51 -8.44
CA PHE A 134 5.96 -5.06 -9.83
C PHE A 134 5.68 -3.55 -9.95
N LEU A 135 4.93 -2.97 -9.01
CA LEU A 135 4.64 -1.54 -9.03
C LEU A 135 5.91 -0.72 -8.79
N VAL A 136 6.74 -1.14 -7.83
CA VAL A 136 8.04 -0.51 -7.57
C VAL A 136 8.99 -0.73 -8.74
N LEU A 137 9.05 -1.94 -9.29
CA LEU A 137 9.95 -2.30 -10.39
C LEU A 137 9.68 -1.44 -11.63
N ILE A 138 8.42 -1.39 -12.08
CA ILE A 138 8.02 -0.68 -13.30
C ILE A 138 8.28 0.83 -13.15
N ASN A 139 7.92 1.41 -12.00
CA ASN A 139 8.16 2.83 -11.74
C ASN A 139 9.65 3.16 -11.59
N THR A 140 10.46 2.25 -11.04
CA THR A 140 11.91 2.42 -10.97
C THR A 140 12.54 2.43 -12.37
N ILE A 141 12.14 1.47 -13.23
CA ILE A 141 12.59 1.42 -14.63
C ILE A 141 12.20 2.71 -15.36
N ALA A 142 10.95 3.15 -15.22
CA ALA A 142 10.47 4.40 -15.81
C ALA A 142 11.25 5.61 -15.27
N GLY A 143 11.54 5.64 -13.96
CA GLY A 143 12.34 6.65 -13.29
C GLY A 143 13.70 6.84 -13.93
N VAL A 144 14.47 5.76 -14.05
CA VAL A 144 15.81 5.82 -14.65
C VAL A 144 15.74 6.24 -16.11
N ARG A 145 14.75 5.77 -16.87
CA ARG A 145 14.65 6.06 -18.31
C ARG A 145 14.18 7.47 -18.64
N ASN A 146 13.52 8.15 -17.70
CA ASN A 146 13.07 9.53 -17.86
C ASN A 146 14.15 10.55 -17.45
N ILE A 147 15.31 10.09 -16.97
CA ILE A 147 16.45 10.96 -16.71
C ILE A 147 16.94 11.54 -18.04
N ASN A 148 17.18 12.85 -18.08
CA ASN A 148 17.74 13.50 -19.25
C ASN A 148 19.10 12.85 -19.59
N PRO A 149 19.30 12.35 -20.83
CA PRO A 149 20.54 11.72 -21.25
C PRO A 149 21.79 12.55 -20.95
N ILE A 150 21.65 13.89 -20.94
CA ILE A 150 22.76 14.82 -20.65
C ILE A 150 23.44 14.53 -19.30
N TYR A 151 22.70 14.08 -18.28
CA TYR A 151 23.27 13.76 -16.97
C TYR A 151 24.07 12.46 -17.00
N LEU A 152 23.60 11.48 -17.76
CA LEU A 152 24.30 10.20 -17.94
C LEU A 152 25.56 10.37 -18.80
N ASP A 153 25.48 11.20 -19.84
CA ASP A 153 26.62 11.49 -20.71
C ASP A 153 27.66 12.37 -20.00
N ALA A 154 27.22 13.34 -19.20
CA ALA A 154 28.12 14.11 -18.34
C ALA A 154 28.88 13.21 -17.37
N ALA A 155 28.19 12.30 -16.67
CA ALA A 155 28.84 11.36 -15.75
C ALA A 155 29.92 10.51 -16.44
N LYS A 156 29.63 10.00 -17.65
CA LYS A 156 30.61 9.28 -18.46
C LYS A 156 31.81 10.15 -18.85
N ASN A 157 31.58 11.40 -19.25
CA ASN A 157 32.64 12.33 -19.63
C ASN A 157 33.56 12.70 -18.46
N PHE A 158 33.02 12.74 -17.23
CA PHE A 158 33.81 12.92 -16.00
C PHE A 158 34.47 11.62 -15.50
N GLY A 159 34.35 10.52 -16.23
CA GLY A 159 34.97 9.24 -15.88
C GLY A 159 34.28 8.50 -14.72
N ALA A 160 33.02 8.83 -14.43
CA ALA A 160 32.26 8.17 -13.36
C ALA A 160 32.11 6.67 -13.65
N GLY A 161 32.41 5.83 -12.65
CA GLY A 161 32.20 4.40 -12.73
C GLY A 161 30.72 4.02 -12.75
N TYR A 162 30.42 2.72 -12.89
CA TYR A 162 29.05 2.22 -12.82
C TYR A 162 28.38 2.51 -11.48
N VAL A 163 29.11 2.33 -10.37
CA VAL A 163 28.62 2.59 -9.02
C VAL A 163 28.34 4.08 -8.84
N ASP A 164 29.25 4.94 -9.29
CA ASP A 164 29.08 6.39 -9.19
C ASP A 164 27.89 6.88 -10.02
N THR A 165 27.72 6.33 -11.23
CA THR A 165 26.56 6.63 -12.08
C THR A 165 25.26 6.19 -11.41
N ILE A 166 25.23 5.03 -10.75
CA ILE A 166 24.05 4.57 -10.02
C ILE A 166 23.73 5.50 -8.84
N ILE A 167 24.70 5.75 -7.97
CA ILE A 167 24.48 6.45 -6.69
C ILE A 167 24.23 7.94 -6.89
N HIS A 168 24.95 8.59 -7.82
CA HIS A 168 24.94 10.04 -7.96
C HIS A 168 24.07 10.56 -9.10
N VAL A 169 23.64 9.71 -10.04
CA VAL A 169 22.84 10.14 -11.19
C VAL A 169 21.54 9.36 -11.32
N ALA A 170 21.64 8.03 -11.46
CA ALA A 170 20.48 7.20 -11.75
C ALA A 170 19.49 7.14 -10.59
N LEU A 171 19.98 6.88 -9.37
CA LEU A 171 19.15 6.78 -8.19
C LEU A 171 18.51 8.15 -7.87
N PRO A 172 19.24 9.26 -7.71
CA PRO A 172 18.63 10.57 -7.42
C PRO A 172 17.67 11.04 -8.53
N GLY A 173 18.03 10.82 -9.80
CA GLY A 173 17.17 11.18 -10.93
C GLY A 173 15.88 10.37 -10.99
N ALA A 174 15.91 9.10 -10.57
CA ALA A 174 14.75 8.21 -10.56
C ALA A 174 13.90 8.30 -9.29
N LEU A 175 14.41 8.89 -8.19
CA LEU A 175 13.75 8.92 -6.89
C LEU A 175 12.28 9.38 -6.92
N PRO A 176 11.88 10.47 -7.62
CA PRO A 176 10.48 10.89 -7.66
C PRO A 176 9.53 9.79 -8.17
N LEU A 177 9.95 9.08 -9.22
CA LEU A 177 9.18 7.99 -9.81
C LEU A 177 9.28 6.72 -8.95
N ILE A 178 10.42 6.45 -8.34
CA ILE A 178 10.57 5.37 -7.34
C ILE A 178 9.56 5.57 -6.20
N PHE A 179 9.45 6.78 -5.64
CA PHE A 179 8.49 7.08 -4.58
C PHE A 179 7.05 6.92 -5.04
N ALA A 180 6.72 7.30 -6.28
CA ALA A 180 5.41 7.00 -6.84
C ALA A 180 5.14 5.48 -6.87
N GLY A 181 6.12 4.68 -7.28
CA GLY A 181 6.07 3.22 -7.23
C GLY A 181 5.90 2.65 -5.82
N LEU A 182 6.64 3.19 -4.84
CA LEU A 182 6.55 2.78 -3.44
C LEU A 182 5.17 3.08 -2.85
N LYS A 183 4.59 4.25 -3.13
CA LYS A 183 3.23 4.62 -2.68
C LYS A 183 2.16 3.72 -3.27
N LEU A 184 2.21 3.49 -4.58
CA LEU A 184 1.30 2.57 -5.27
C LEU A 184 1.46 1.14 -4.72
N GLY A 185 2.70 0.71 -4.53
CA GLY A 185 3.05 -0.59 -3.94
C GLY A 185 2.49 -0.75 -2.54
N LEU A 186 2.62 0.26 -1.68
CA LEU A 186 2.10 0.25 -0.31
C LEU A 186 0.57 0.15 -0.29
N GLY A 187 -0.12 0.92 -1.14
CA GLY A 187 -1.58 0.81 -1.31
C GLY A 187 -2.01 -0.58 -1.80
N ALA A 188 -1.34 -1.14 -2.81
CA ALA A 188 -1.62 -2.49 -3.29
C ALA A 188 -1.32 -3.56 -2.22
N GLY A 189 -0.23 -3.40 -1.47
CA GLY A 189 0.15 -4.28 -0.37
C GLY A 189 -0.88 -4.30 0.75
N LEU A 190 -1.44 -3.15 1.11
CA LEU A 190 -2.54 -3.02 2.07
C LEU A 190 -3.82 -3.74 1.62
N ILE A 191 -4.15 -3.65 0.33
CA ILE A 191 -5.31 -4.38 -0.22
C ILE A 191 -5.05 -5.88 -0.17
N LEU A 192 -3.86 -6.31 -0.60
CA LEU A 192 -3.53 -7.73 -0.70
C LEU A 192 -3.36 -8.41 0.65
N ILE A 193 -2.83 -7.72 1.68
CA ILE A 193 -2.72 -8.31 3.01
C ILE A 193 -4.11 -8.61 3.60
N VAL A 194 -5.09 -7.72 3.40
CA VAL A 194 -6.46 -7.94 3.86
C VAL A 194 -7.01 -9.21 3.24
N ILE A 195 -6.89 -9.36 1.92
CA ILE A 195 -7.32 -10.56 1.19
C ILE A 195 -6.59 -11.81 1.71
N ALA A 196 -5.27 -11.72 1.91
CA ALA A 196 -4.48 -12.86 2.38
C ALA A 196 -4.80 -13.25 3.83
N GLU A 197 -5.23 -12.31 4.67
CA GLU A 197 -5.65 -12.57 6.05
C GLU A 197 -7.07 -13.12 6.16
N MET A 198 -7.95 -12.83 5.19
CA MET A 198 -9.28 -13.43 5.12
C MET A 198 -9.22 -14.95 4.90
N VAL A 199 -8.11 -15.46 4.37
CA VAL A 199 -7.95 -16.87 4.03
C VAL A 199 -6.87 -17.52 4.90
N GLY A 200 -7.31 -18.29 5.90
CA GLY A 200 -6.41 -19.13 6.71
C GLY A 200 -5.46 -18.35 7.63
N ALA A 201 -5.79 -17.11 8.00
CA ALA A 201 -5.18 -16.46 9.16
C ALA A 201 -6.04 -16.70 10.42
N ARG A 202 -5.44 -16.47 11.59
CA ARG A 202 -6.11 -16.53 12.90
C ARG A 202 -6.12 -15.17 13.62
N ASN A 203 -5.55 -14.16 12.97
CA ASN A 203 -5.30 -12.83 13.49
C ASN A 203 -4.94 -11.89 12.33
N GLY A 204 -4.92 -10.59 12.60
CA GLY A 204 -4.82 -9.55 11.58
C GLY A 204 -6.16 -8.86 11.29
N LEU A 205 -6.10 -7.70 10.64
CA LEU A 205 -7.26 -6.86 10.33
C LEU A 205 -8.16 -7.51 9.27
N GLY A 206 -7.61 -8.22 8.28
CA GLY A 206 -8.41 -8.96 7.31
C GLY A 206 -9.13 -10.15 7.92
N TYR A 207 -8.48 -10.84 8.88
CA TYR A 207 -9.14 -11.87 9.69
C TYR A 207 -10.28 -11.28 10.52
N LEU A 208 -10.04 -10.14 11.19
CA LEU A 208 -11.06 -9.46 12.00
C LEU A 208 -12.31 -9.12 11.19
N ILE A 209 -12.13 -8.61 9.97
CA ILE A 209 -13.24 -8.32 9.04
C ILE A 209 -13.98 -9.61 8.69
N TRP A 210 -13.24 -10.65 8.31
CA TRP A 210 -13.83 -11.91 7.87
C TRP A 210 -14.61 -12.61 8.98
N GLU A 211 -14.02 -12.72 10.17
CA GLU A 211 -14.67 -13.29 11.35
C GLU A 211 -15.92 -12.50 11.75
N SER A 212 -15.83 -11.16 11.72
CA SER A 212 -16.97 -10.28 12.04
C SER A 212 -18.10 -10.43 11.01
N TRP A 213 -17.76 -10.64 9.73
CA TRP A 213 -18.73 -10.93 8.68
C TRP A 213 -19.42 -12.29 8.92
N GLN A 214 -18.65 -13.35 9.19
CA GLN A 214 -19.19 -14.70 9.43
C GLN A 214 -20.08 -14.77 10.67
N SER A 215 -19.75 -14.01 11.72
CA SER A 215 -20.51 -13.95 12.97
C SER A 215 -21.64 -12.91 12.97
N PHE A 216 -21.87 -12.21 11.84
CA PHE A 216 -22.82 -11.09 11.73
C PHE A 216 -22.58 -9.96 12.76
N ALA A 217 -21.35 -9.82 13.27
CA ALA A 217 -20.93 -8.73 14.14
C ALA A 217 -20.59 -7.48 13.30
N ILE A 218 -21.60 -6.91 12.64
CA ILE A 218 -21.40 -5.89 11.60
C ILE A 218 -20.69 -4.63 12.13
N ALA A 219 -21.01 -4.15 13.33
CA ALA A 219 -20.27 -3.01 13.91
C ALA A 219 -18.75 -3.27 14.00
N ARG A 220 -18.34 -4.48 14.40
CA ARG A 220 -16.93 -4.92 14.48
C ARG A 220 -16.28 -5.02 13.09
N LEU A 221 -17.04 -5.45 12.08
CA LEU A 221 -16.61 -5.44 10.68
C LEU A 221 -16.26 -4.01 10.22
N TYR A 222 -17.16 -3.05 10.47
CA TYR A 222 -16.92 -1.65 10.11
C TYR A 222 -15.74 -1.05 10.87
N VAL A 223 -15.53 -1.43 12.15
CA VAL A 223 -14.30 -1.04 12.88
C VAL A 223 -13.05 -1.50 12.13
N GLY A 224 -13.01 -2.75 11.68
CA GLY A 224 -11.89 -3.27 10.87
C GLY A 224 -11.65 -2.45 9.60
N LEU A 225 -12.71 -2.11 8.86
CA LEU A 225 -12.63 -1.28 7.65
C LEU A 225 -12.10 0.13 7.93
N VAL A 226 -12.60 0.78 9.00
CA VAL A 226 -12.15 2.12 9.41
C VAL A 226 -10.67 2.09 9.79
N VAL A 227 -10.23 1.08 10.55
CA VAL A 227 -8.83 0.95 10.97
C VAL A 227 -7.90 0.73 9.78
N ILE A 228 -8.28 -0.09 8.79
CA ILE A 228 -7.50 -0.27 7.55
C ILE A 228 -7.46 1.03 6.73
N GLY A 229 -8.59 1.73 6.61
CA GLY A 229 -8.64 3.02 5.92
C GLY A 229 -7.72 4.06 6.57
N LEU A 230 -7.75 4.14 7.90
CA LEU A 230 -6.85 5.01 8.66
C LEU A 230 -5.38 4.59 8.48
N LEU A 231 -5.09 3.30 8.51
CA LEU A 231 -3.75 2.77 8.28
C LEU A 231 -3.20 3.16 6.90
N GLY A 232 -4.02 3.04 5.85
CA GLY A 232 -3.66 3.44 4.49
C GLY A 232 -3.43 4.95 4.36
N TYR A 233 -4.28 5.75 5.00
CA TYR A 233 -4.12 7.20 5.04
C TYR A 233 -2.83 7.61 5.75
N LEU A 234 -2.56 7.06 6.94
CA LEU A 234 -1.32 7.32 7.69
C LEU A 234 -0.09 6.86 6.92
N SER A 235 -0.15 5.69 6.29
CA SER A 235 0.92 5.18 5.44
C SER A 235 1.24 6.11 4.27
N THR A 236 0.22 6.73 3.67
CA THR A 236 0.38 7.72 2.60
C THR A 236 1.07 8.98 3.11
N ILE A 237 0.62 9.53 4.25
CA ILE A 237 1.26 10.70 4.88
C ILE A 237 2.74 10.43 5.18
N ILE A 238 3.05 9.26 5.74
CA ILE A 238 4.43 8.87 6.06
C ILE A 238 5.27 8.85 4.77
N MET A 239 4.75 8.26 3.70
CA MET A 239 5.47 8.23 2.41
C MET A 239 5.63 9.61 1.78
N ASP A 240 4.63 10.49 1.90
CA ASP A 240 4.72 11.88 1.42
C ASP A 240 5.80 12.66 2.16
N GLU A 241 5.89 12.50 3.48
CA GLU A 241 6.91 13.15 4.30
C GLU A 241 8.32 12.59 4.01
N LEU A 242 8.43 11.28 3.81
CA LEU A 242 9.69 10.66 3.39
C LEU A 242 10.12 11.14 2.01
N GLU A 243 9.20 11.27 1.04
CA GLU A 243 9.52 11.81 -0.28
C GLU A 243 10.04 13.24 -0.19
N LYS A 244 9.38 14.12 0.58
CA LYS A 244 9.83 15.52 0.75
C LYS A 244 11.24 15.63 1.30
N ARG A 245 11.62 14.75 2.24
CA ARG A 245 12.94 14.76 2.87
C ARG A 245 14.03 14.15 1.97
N LEU A 246 13.69 13.09 1.23
CA LEU A 246 14.65 12.35 0.41
C LEU A 246 14.74 12.86 -1.02
N VAL A 247 13.77 13.68 -1.46
CA VAL A 247 13.70 14.30 -2.79
C VAL A 247 13.45 15.80 -2.67
N PRO A 248 14.34 16.58 -2.02
CA PRO A 248 14.14 18.01 -1.80
C PRO A 248 14.24 18.86 -3.07
N TRP A 249 14.74 18.30 -4.17
CA TRP A 249 14.91 18.99 -5.47
C TRP A 249 13.68 18.91 -6.38
N LYS A 250 12.57 18.33 -5.92
CA LYS A 250 11.28 18.31 -6.61
C LYS A 250 10.47 19.56 -6.29
#